data_AF-A0A954BAQ5-F1
#
_entry.id   AF-A0A954BAQ5-F1
#
_cell.length_a   1.000
_cell.length_b   1.000
_cell.length_c   1.000
_cell.angle_alpha   90.00
_cell.angle_beta   90.00
_cell.angle_gamma   90.00
#
_symmetry.space_group_name_H-M   'P 1'
#
loop_
_entity.id
_entity.type
_entity.pdbx_description
1 polymer ?
#
loop_
_entity_poly.entity_id
_entity_poly.type
_entity_poly.pdbx_seq_one_letter_code
_entity_poly.pdbx_strand_id
1 'polypeptide(L)'
;MVYILPLLFFVTAALYASVGFGGGSTYNAVLILSGADFRIVPIIALACNILVVTGNTIRYAMTGNLDWRALLPALALSVPLAWLGGRVPVSEFVFSALLGITLLLTGLSMLFQRRWKRPANAPATSRALVLMPVGAATGFLAGLVGIGGGIFLA
;
A
#
# COMPACT_ATOMS: atom_id res chain seq x y z
N MET A 1 -3.90 22.33 -15.33
CA MET A 1 -3.44 21.24 -14.44
C MET A 1 -3.81 19.84 -14.94
N VAL A 2 -5.00 19.62 -15.51
CA VAL A 2 -5.47 18.26 -15.92
C VAL A 2 -4.52 17.56 -16.89
N TYR A 3 -3.89 18.25 -17.84
CA TYR A 3 -2.96 17.64 -18.80
C TYR A 3 -1.62 17.20 -18.19
N ILE A 4 -1.24 17.70 -17.02
CA ILE A 4 0.01 17.34 -16.33
C ILE A 4 -0.17 16.08 -15.46
N LEU A 5 -1.40 15.80 -15.00
CA LEU A 5 -1.72 14.66 -14.14
C LEU A 5 -1.31 13.30 -14.75
N PRO A 6 -1.64 12.98 -16.03
CA PRO A 6 -1.23 11.71 -16.63
C PRO A 6 0.29 11.53 -16.67
N LEU A 7 1.03 12.61 -16.95
CA LEU A 7 2.48 12.58 -16.97
C LEU A 7 3.05 12.30 -15.57
N LEU A 8 2.54 12.99 -14.54
CA LEU A 8 2.94 12.74 -13.15
C LEU A 8 2.61 11.31 -12.73
N PHE A 9 1.42 10.81 -13.06
CA PHE A 9 1.03 9.44 -12.78
C PHE A 9 1.95 8.43 -13.46
N PHE A 10 2.31 8.66 -14.73
CA PHE A 10 3.24 7.81 -15.46
C PHE A 10 4.62 7.79 -14.80
N VAL A 11 5.17 8.96 -14.46
CA VAL A 11 6.47 9.07 -13.78
C VAL A 11 6.43 8.38 -12.42
N THR A 12 5.40 8.63 -11.61
CA THR A 12 5.20 7.96 -10.33
C THR A 12 5.11 6.45 -10.50
N ALA A 13 4.31 5.96 -11.46
CA ALA A 13 4.16 4.54 -11.74
C ALA A 13 5.51 3.90 -12.11
N ALA A 14 6.29 4.54 -12.98
CA ALA A 14 7.60 4.04 -13.39
C ALA A 14 8.58 3.96 -12.22
N LEU A 15 8.65 5.01 -11.39
CA LEU A 15 9.54 5.06 -10.22
C LEU A 15 9.17 3.99 -9.20
N TYR A 16 7.89 3.88 -8.83
CA TYR A 16 7.42 2.91 -7.85
C TYR A 16 7.53 1.47 -8.36
N ALA A 17 7.24 1.23 -9.65
CA ALA A 17 7.43 -0.07 -10.27
C ALA A 17 8.90 -0.51 -10.29
N SER A 18 9.84 0.42 -10.42
CA SER A 18 11.28 0.11 -10.42
C SER A 18 11.76 -0.51 -9.10
N VAL A 19 11.14 -0.12 -7.98
CA VAL A 19 11.44 -0.63 -6.64
C VAL A 19 10.46 -1.71 -6.16
N GLY A 20 9.49 -2.10 -7.00
CA GLY A 20 8.52 -3.16 -6.67
C GLY A 20 7.28 -2.70 -5.90
N PHE A 21 7.09 -1.40 -5.67
CA PHE A 21 5.95 -0.86 -4.92
C PHE A 21 4.84 -0.30 -5.81
N GLY A 22 3.66 -0.05 -5.24
CA GLY A 22 2.58 0.73 -5.85
C GLY A 22 2.70 2.22 -5.46
N GLY A 23 2.32 3.12 -6.38
CA GLY A 23 2.47 4.58 -6.23
C GLY A 23 1.38 5.33 -5.47
N GLY A 24 0.46 4.62 -4.79
CA GLY A 24 -0.75 5.18 -4.17
C GLY A 24 -0.53 6.41 -3.30
N SER A 25 0.54 6.43 -2.50
CA SER A 25 0.94 7.59 -1.71
C SER A 25 1.07 8.87 -2.54
N THR A 26 1.78 8.77 -3.65
CA THR A 26 2.07 9.91 -4.53
C THR A 26 0.86 10.24 -5.40
N TYR A 27 0.09 9.24 -5.86
CA TYR A 27 -1.17 9.47 -6.56
C TYR A 27 -2.15 10.27 -5.69
N ASN A 28 -2.34 9.85 -4.43
CA ASN A 28 -3.21 10.55 -3.49
C ASN A 28 -2.73 11.98 -3.23
N ALA A 29 -1.43 12.18 -2.98
CA ALA A 29 -0.86 13.51 -2.76
C ALA A 29 -1.07 14.43 -3.97
N VAL A 30 -0.76 13.95 -5.18
CA VAL A 30 -0.91 14.74 -6.42
C VAL A 30 -2.38 15.07 -6.69
N LEU A 31 -3.31 14.13 -6.48
CA LEU A 31 -4.73 14.37 -6.67
C LEU A 31 -5.28 15.40 -5.67
N ILE A 32 -4.93 15.31 -4.40
CA ILE A 32 -5.35 16.27 -3.37
C ILE A 32 -4.79 17.67 -3.67
N LEU A 33 -3.49 17.77 -4.00
CA LEU A 33 -2.86 19.04 -4.36
C LEU A 33 -3.45 19.66 -5.63
N SER A 34 -4.05 18.84 -6.51
CA SER A 34 -4.76 19.31 -7.70
C SER A 34 -6.20 19.77 -7.43
N GLY A 35 -6.69 19.64 -6.19
CA GLY A 35 -8.06 19.98 -5.81
C GLY A 35 -9.11 18.93 -6.19
N ALA A 36 -8.71 17.67 -6.39
CA ALA A 36 -9.65 16.59 -6.66
C ALA A 36 -10.53 16.29 -5.43
N ASP A 37 -11.78 15.89 -5.67
CA ASP A 37 -12.70 15.49 -4.60
C ASP A 37 -12.12 14.28 -3.83
N PHE A 38 -12.01 14.41 -2.51
CA PHE A 38 -11.47 13.37 -1.63
C PHE A 38 -12.19 12.02 -1.76
N ARG A 39 -13.44 12.00 -2.24
CA ARG A 39 -14.22 10.78 -2.48
C ARG A 39 -13.71 9.97 -3.68
N ILE A 40 -13.19 10.64 -4.71
CA ILE A 40 -12.66 9.97 -5.92
C ILE A 40 -11.17 9.64 -5.81
N VAL A 41 -10.45 10.33 -4.91
CA VAL A 41 -9.01 10.19 -4.72
C VAL A 41 -8.59 8.73 -4.45
N PRO A 42 -9.12 8.03 -3.42
CA PRO A 42 -8.78 6.63 -3.16
C PRO A 42 -9.12 5.70 -4.31
N ILE A 43 -10.23 5.95 -5.02
CA ILE A 43 -10.70 5.10 -6.12
C ILE A 43 -9.67 5.10 -7.25
N ILE A 44 -9.22 6.28 -7.65
CA ILE A 44 -8.22 6.44 -8.72
C ILE A 44 -6.87 5.85 -8.27
N ALA A 45 -6.41 6.17 -7.06
CA ALA A 45 -5.13 5.69 -6.56
C ALA A 45 -5.08 4.16 -6.41
N LEU A 46 -6.15 3.54 -5.89
CA LEU A 46 -6.24 2.09 -5.76
C LEU A 46 -6.31 1.39 -7.12
N ALA A 47 -7.04 1.94 -8.09
CA ALA A 47 -7.08 1.40 -9.45
C ALA A 47 -5.69 1.39 -10.10
N CYS A 48 -4.96 2.50 -10.03
CA CYS A 48 -3.58 2.58 -10.51
C CYS A 48 -2.65 1.61 -9.78
N ASN A 49 -2.81 1.48 -8.45
CA ASN A 49 -2.04 0.53 -7.65
C ASN A 49 -2.29 -0.91 -8.07
N ILE A 50 -3.54 -1.32 -8.31
CA ILE A 50 -3.85 -2.69 -8.73
C ILE A 50 -3.12 -3.01 -10.04
N LEU A 51 -3.07 -2.09 -11.00
CA LEU A 51 -2.36 -2.31 -12.27
C LEU A 51 -0.85 -2.51 -12.06
N VAL A 52 -0.19 -1.55 -11.38
CA VAL A 52 1.26 -1.58 -11.17
C VAL A 52 1.69 -2.77 -10.30
N VAL A 53 0.98 -2.99 -9.19
CA VAL A 53 1.32 -4.04 -8.22
C VAL A 53 1.03 -5.44 -8.79
N THR A 54 -0.04 -5.62 -9.57
CA THR A 54 -0.28 -6.89 -10.28
C THR A 54 0.89 -7.22 -11.21
N GLY A 55 1.35 -6.26 -12.03
CA GLY A 55 2.50 -6.46 -12.91
C GLY A 55 3.77 -6.84 -12.15
N ASN A 56 4.07 -6.14 -11.05
CA ASN A 56 5.20 -6.46 -10.18
C ASN A 56 5.06 -7.86 -9.55
N THR A 57 3.86 -8.22 -9.09
CA THR A 57 3.58 -9.50 -8.43
C THR A 57 3.75 -10.66 -9.42
N ILE A 58 3.24 -10.53 -10.65
CA ILE A 58 3.45 -11.53 -11.70
C ILE A 58 4.94 -11.70 -11.99
N ARG A 59 5.66 -10.59 -12.20
CA ARG A 59 7.10 -10.62 -12.49
C ARG A 59 7.89 -11.29 -11.36
N TYR A 60 7.54 -11.00 -10.10
CA TYR A 60 8.19 -11.61 -8.93
C TYR A 60 7.78 -13.08 -8.74
N ALA A 61 6.54 -13.45 -9.06
CA ALA A 61 6.12 -14.85 -9.05
C ALA A 61 6.86 -15.68 -10.09
N MET A 62 7.14 -15.11 -11.27
CA MET A 62 7.90 -15.75 -12.34
C MET A 62 9.36 -16.06 -11.96
N THR A 63 9.96 -15.38 -10.97
CA THR A 63 11.31 -15.70 -10.51
C THR A 63 11.35 -16.89 -9.54
N GLY A 64 10.19 -17.42 -9.12
CA GLY A 64 10.10 -18.54 -8.18
C GLY A 64 10.38 -18.16 -6.71
N ASN A 65 10.58 -16.88 -6.40
CA ASN A 65 10.89 -16.39 -5.05
C ASN A 65 9.67 -16.09 -4.18
N LEU A 66 8.46 -16.40 -4.67
CA LEU A 66 7.22 -16.08 -3.97
C LEU A 66 6.72 -17.28 -3.15
N ASP A 67 6.82 -17.18 -1.83
CA ASP A 67 6.28 -18.17 -0.89
C ASP A 67 4.77 -17.92 -0.66
N TRP A 68 3.95 -18.54 -1.51
CA TRP A 68 2.49 -18.47 -1.42
C TRP A 68 1.94 -18.93 -0.06
N ARG A 69 2.58 -19.90 0.60
CA ARG A 69 2.11 -20.43 1.89
C ARG A 69 2.27 -19.41 3.01
N ALA A 70 3.32 -18.61 2.97
CA ALA A 70 3.52 -17.51 3.90
C ALA A 70 2.61 -16.31 3.62
N LEU A 71 2.25 -16.09 2.35
CA LEU A 71 1.45 -14.93 1.92
C LEU A 71 -0.06 -15.12 2.15
N LEU A 72 -0.58 -16.33 1.92
CA LEU A 72 -2.01 -16.64 2.00
C LEU A 72 -2.68 -16.23 3.33
N PRO A 73 -2.09 -16.50 4.52
CA PRO A 73 -2.68 -16.08 5.79
C PRO A 73 -2.87 -14.57 5.91
N ALA A 74 -1.90 -13.78 5.42
CA ALA A 74 -1.97 -12.32 5.43
C ALA A 74 -3.00 -11.81 4.41
N LEU A 75 -3.08 -12.42 3.22
CA LEU A 75 -4.06 -12.07 2.19
C LEU A 75 -5.51 -12.34 2.65
N ALA A 76 -5.73 -13.48 3.31
CA ALA A 76 -7.05 -13.91 3.77
C ALA A 76 -7.71 -12.89 4.71
N LEU A 77 -6.94 -12.19 5.56
CA LEU A 77 -7.46 -11.10 6.39
C LEU A 77 -7.33 -9.71 5.74
N SER A 78 -6.24 -9.42 5.04
CA SER A 78 -5.99 -8.07 4.51
C SER A 78 -7.00 -7.66 3.43
N VAL A 79 -7.38 -8.57 2.53
CA VAL A 79 -8.32 -8.28 1.42
C VAL A 79 -9.72 -7.89 1.94
N PRO A 80 -10.40 -8.70 2.79
CA PRO A 80 -11.71 -8.32 3.31
C PRO A 80 -11.64 -7.08 4.20
N LEU A 81 -10.57 -6.90 4.99
CA LEU A 81 -10.44 -5.71 5.81
C LEU A 81 -10.13 -4.45 5.00
N ALA A 82 -9.41 -4.53 3.89
CA ALA A 82 -9.25 -3.41 2.97
C ALA A 82 -10.59 -2.98 2.36
N TRP A 83 -11.44 -3.94 2.00
CA TRP A 83 -12.79 -3.69 1.50
C TRP A 83 -13.71 -3.07 2.57
N LEU A 84 -13.56 -3.46 3.84
CA LEU A 84 -14.26 -2.84 4.96
C LEU A 84 -13.74 -1.43 5.25
N GLY A 85 -12.41 -1.25 5.31
CA GLY A 85 -11.77 0.05 5.56
C GLY A 85 -12.14 1.09 4.51
N GLY A 86 -12.18 0.71 3.23
CA GLY A 86 -12.59 1.60 2.13
C GLY A 86 -14.09 1.94 2.11
N ARG A 87 -14.93 1.23 2.90
CA ARG A 87 -16.35 1.57 3.08
C ARG A 87 -16.62 2.53 4.21
N VAL A 88 -15.65 2.74 5.10
CA VAL A 88 -15.82 3.64 6.23
C VAL A 88 -15.89 5.07 5.66
N PRO A 89 -17.00 5.80 5.84
CA PRO A 89 -17.04 7.19 5.45
C PRO A 89 -16.14 8.00 6.38
N VAL A 90 -15.14 8.66 5.83
CA VAL A 90 -14.19 9.49 6.56
C VAL A 90 -14.38 10.94 6.13
N SER A 91 -14.34 11.87 7.08
CA SER A 91 -14.35 13.30 6.74
C SER A 91 -13.06 13.71 6.05
N GLU A 92 -13.12 14.72 5.18
CA GLU A 92 -11.95 15.22 4.43
C GLU A 92 -10.76 15.56 5.35
N PHE A 93 -11.04 16.18 6.51
CA PHE A 93 -10.03 16.49 7.51
C PHE A 93 -9.35 15.23 8.04
N VAL A 94 -10.12 14.22 8.44
CA VAL A 94 -9.56 12.96 8.99
C VAL A 94 -8.81 12.18 7.91
N PHE A 95 -9.33 12.13 6.68
CA PHE A 95 -8.67 11.47 5.55
C PHE A 95 -7.31 12.11 5.25
N SER A 96 -7.28 13.44 5.11
CA SER A 96 -6.06 14.19 4.80
C SER A 96 -5.04 14.12 5.94
N ALA A 97 -5.50 14.19 7.20
CA ALA A 97 -4.63 14.04 8.36
C ALA A 97 -4.03 12.62 8.43
N LEU A 98 -4.84 11.58 8.24
CA LEU A 98 -4.37 10.19 8.24
C LEU A 98 -3.38 9.92 7.11
N LEU A 99 -3.66 10.41 5.90
CA LEU A 99 -2.74 10.33 4.77
C LEU A 99 -1.43 11.04 5.10
N GLY A 100 -1.47 12.29 5.56
CA GLY A 100 -0.28 13.07 5.90
C GLY A 100 0.57 12.41 6.98
N ILE A 101 -0.05 11.98 8.09
CA ILE A 101 0.63 11.29 9.18
C ILE A 101 1.25 9.98 8.68
N THR A 102 0.51 9.20 7.90
CA THR A 102 1.01 7.94 7.34
C THR A 102 2.24 8.17 6.47
N LEU A 103 2.17 9.14 5.55
CA LEU A 103 3.29 9.46 4.67
C LEU A 103 4.52 9.95 5.43
N LEU A 104 4.32 10.80 6.45
CA LEU A 104 5.41 11.25 7.31
C LEU A 104 6.05 10.10 8.09
N LEU A 105 5.23 9.26 8.73
CA LEU A 105 5.71 8.13 9.51
C LEU A 105 6.45 7.12 8.64
N THR A 106 5.93 6.79 7.46
CA THR A 106 6.63 5.88 6.55
C THR A 106 7.90 6.50 5.96
N GLY A 107 7.87 7.78 5.59
CA GLY A 107 9.08 8.47 5.11
C GLY A 107 10.18 8.45 6.18
N LEU A 108 9.80 8.67 7.44
CA LEU A 108 10.71 8.63 8.57
C LEU A 108 11.19 7.20 8.87
N SER A 109 10.30 6.20 8.83
CA SER A 109 10.69 4.79 9.04
C SER A 109 11.70 4.34 7.99
N MET A 110 11.50 4.69 6.72
CA MET A 110 12.42 4.39 5.63
C MET A 110 13.80 5.04 5.82
N LEU A 111 13.86 6.27 6.35
CA LEU A 111 15.13 6.95 6.66
C LEU A 111 15.91 6.25 7.78
N PHE A 112 15.21 5.69 8.77
CA PHE A 112 15.84 5.09 9.96
C PHE A 112 15.87 3.55 9.93
N GLN A 113 15.51 2.92 8.82
CA GLN A 113 15.49 1.47 8.67
C GLN A 113 16.88 0.85 8.91
N ARG A 114 17.07 0.32 10.13
CA ARG A 114 18.14 -0.64 10.42
C ARG A 114 17.71 -1.99 9.86
N ARG A 115 18.58 -2.61 9.04
CA ARG A 115 18.39 -3.99 8.53
C ARG A 115 18.21 -4.95 9.69
N TRP A 116 16.97 -5.24 10.05
CA TRP A 116 16.66 -6.24 11.06
C TRP A 116 16.98 -7.61 10.48
N LYS A 117 18.04 -8.26 10.98
CA LYS A 117 18.33 -9.66 10.62
C LYS A 117 17.27 -10.56 11.28
N ARG A 118 16.48 -11.24 10.46
CA ARG A 118 15.47 -12.21 10.92
C ARG A 118 16.15 -13.47 11.49
N PRO A 119 15.64 -14.03 12.60
CA PRO A 119 16.00 -15.39 13.00
C PRO A 119 15.49 -16.38 11.94
N ALA A 120 16.36 -17.25 11.44
CA ALA A 120 16.06 -18.15 10.33
C ALA A 120 15.05 -19.28 10.68
N ASN A 121 14.81 -19.56 11.97
CA ASN A 121 14.22 -20.85 12.41
C ASN A 121 12.88 -20.73 13.18
N ALA A 122 12.04 -19.74 12.90
CA ALA A 122 10.72 -19.65 13.55
C ALA A 122 9.71 -20.67 12.95
N PRO A 123 8.92 -21.40 13.77
CA PRO A 123 7.89 -22.34 13.29
C PRO A 123 6.84 -21.67 12.39
N ALA A 124 6.33 -22.40 11.39
CA ALA A 124 5.34 -21.88 10.43
C ALA A 124 4.04 -21.37 11.10
N THR A 125 3.59 -22.04 12.17
CA THR A 125 2.40 -21.66 12.95
C THR A 125 2.59 -20.32 13.68
N SER A 126 3.78 -20.09 14.24
CA SER A 126 4.15 -18.80 14.86
C SER A 126 4.19 -17.68 13.84
N ARG A 127 4.50 -18.01 12.57
CA ARG A 127 4.55 -17.05 11.46
C ARG A 127 3.17 -16.56 11.06
N ALA A 128 2.19 -17.47 10.93
CA ALA A 128 0.81 -17.12 10.57
C ALA A 128 0.14 -16.26 11.66
N LEU A 129 0.38 -16.58 12.94
CA LEU A 129 -0.19 -15.85 14.08
C LEU A 129 0.26 -14.38 14.13
N VAL A 130 1.47 -14.08 13.64
CA VAL A 130 1.99 -12.70 13.54
C VAL A 130 1.55 -12.03 12.23
N LEU A 131 1.54 -12.77 11.12
CA LEU A 131 1.22 -12.22 9.80
C LEU A 131 -0.27 -11.87 9.62
N MET A 132 -1.19 -12.61 10.26
CA MET A 132 -2.62 -12.34 10.19
C MET A 132 -3.01 -10.96 10.77
N PRO A 133 -2.66 -10.60 12.03
CA PRO A 133 -3.03 -9.30 12.59
C PRO A 133 -2.32 -8.15 11.87
N VAL A 134 -1.07 -8.35 11.42
CA VAL A 134 -0.36 -7.35 10.62
C VAL A 134 -1.04 -7.15 9.26
N GLY A 135 -1.40 -8.22 8.56
CA GLY A 135 -2.17 -8.17 7.31
C GLY A 135 -3.54 -7.51 7.50
N ALA A 136 -4.23 -7.82 8.59
CA ALA A 136 -5.50 -7.22 8.96
C ALA A 136 -5.39 -5.70 9.12
N ALA A 137 -4.49 -5.24 9.99
CA ALA A 137 -4.31 -3.83 10.29
C ALA A 137 -3.87 -3.04 9.05
N THR A 138 -2.87 -3.56 8.32
CA THR A 138 -2.36 -2.91 7.11
C THR A 138 -3.38 -2.91 5.98
N GLY A 139 -4.16 -3.99 5.81
CA GLY A 139 -5.26 -4.05 4.86
C GLY A 139 -6.34 -3.01 5.16
N PHE A 140 -6.81 -2.96 6.41
CA PHE A 140 -7.82 -1.98 6.84
C PHE A 140 -7.36 -0.54 6.62
N LEU A 141 -6.15 -0.20 7.10
CA LEU A 141 -5.58 1.15 6.94
C LEU A 141 -5.34 1.49 5.46
N ALA A 142 -4.87 0.53 4.67
CA ALA A 142 -4.68 0.73 3.23
C ALA A 142 -5.99 0.99 2.50
N GLY A 143 -7.07 0.30 2.87
CA GLY A 143 -8.40 0.53 2.31
C GLY A 143 -8.96 1.89 2.71
N LEU A 144 -8.77 2.29 3.97
CA LEU A 144 -9.27 3.55 4.51
C LEU A 144 -8.57 4.78 3.91
N VAL A 145 -7.25 4.69 3.66
CA VAL A 145 -6.45 5.83 3.15
C VAL A 145 -6.21 5.75 1.63
N GLY A 146 -6.43 4.60 1.00
CA GLY A 146 -6.23 4.42 -0.46
C GLY A 146 -4.76 4.37 -0.90
N ILE A 147 -3.81 4.17 0.02
CA ILE A 147 -2.36 4.18 -0.27
C ILE A 147 -1.86 2.81 -0.77
N GLY A 148 -2.45 1.71 -0.27
CA GLY A 148 -1.95 0.34 -0.44
C GLY A 148 -1.08 -0.13 0.75
N GLY A 149 -1.18 -1.43 1.08
CA GLY A 149 -0.60 -2.01 2.31
C GLY A 149 0.93 -2.11 2.33
N GLY A 150 1.57 -2.18 1.16
CA GLY A 150 3.02 -2.40 1.06
C GLY A 150 3.86 -1.30 1.70
N ILE A 151 3.37 -0.05 1.67
CA ILE A 151 4.06 1.12 2.25
C ILE A 151 4.11 1.04 3.78
N PHE A 152 3.12 0.42 4.42
CA PHE A 152 3.13 0.18 5.88
C PHE A 152 4.06 -0.96 6.30
N LEU A 153 4.42 -1.84 5.36
CA LEU A 153 5.29 -3.00 5.59
C LEU A 153 6.74 -2.74 5.19
N ALA A 154 7.02 -1.59 4.58
CA ALA A 154 8.35 -1.16 4.19
C ALA A 154 9.17 -0.83 5.44
#